data_AF-A0A7J7HXU7-F1
#
_entry.id   AF-A0A7J7HXU7-F1
#
_cell.length_a   1.000
_cell.length_b   1.000
_cell.length_c   1.000
_cell.angle_alpha   90.00
_cell.angle_beta   90.00
_cell.angle_gamma   90.00
#
_symmetry.space_group_name_H-M   'P 1'
#
loop_
_entity.id
_entity.type
_entity.pdbx_description
1 polymer ?
#
loop_
_entity_poly.entity_id
_entity_poly.type
_entity_poly.pdbx_seq_one_letter_code
_entity_poly.pdbx_strand_id
1 'polypeptide(L)'
;MSKLYFAMRVIEQFEEAEGRDPGKTSKDDLPKVLKLRKELFEAQSLNESLIPDSLLERLVSCTTEFPPVCAVIGGILGQEVIKAISGKGDPLKNFFFFDAMDGKGIIEDISKPDSGS
;
A
#
# COMPACT_ATOMS: atom_id res chain seq x y z
N MET A 1 10.89 -0.27 4.07
CA MET A 1 9.53 -0.33 3.48
C MET A 1 8.53 0.57 4.22
N SER A 2 7.52 1.09 3.52
CA SER A 2 6.59 2.12 4.02
C SER A 2 5.40 1.55 4.77
N LYS A 3 4.78 2.39 5.62
CA LYS A 3 3.53 2.06 6.33
C LYS A 3 2.42 1.63 5.35
N LEU A 4 2.35 2.24 4.17
CA LEU A 4 1.36 1.95 3.14
C LEU A 4 1.61 0.61 2.46
N TYR A 5 2.87 0.28 2.16
CA TYR A 5 3.24 -1.02 1.62
C TYR A 5 2.75 -2.15 2.53
N PHE A 6 3.12 -2.13 3.81
CA PHE A 6 2.72 -3.19 4.72
C PHE A 6 1.20 -3.22 4.95
N ALA A 7 0.54 -2.06 5.03
CA ALA A 7 -0.91 -2.00 5.17
C ALA A 7 -1.64 -2.64 3.98
N MET A 8 -1.21 -2.36 2.74
CA MET A 8 -1.77 -3.00 1.55
C MET A 8 -1.52 -4.51 1.55
N ARG A 9 -0.31 -4.96 1.92
CA ARG A 9 0.00 -6.40 1.99
C ARG A 9 -0.88 -7.16 2.98
N VAL A 10 -1.15 -6.56 4.14
CA VAL A 10 -2.06 -7.17 5.14
C VAL A 10 -3.47 -7.28 4.57
N ILE A 11 -3.98 -6.26 3.88
CA ILE A 11 -5.31 -6.28 3.28
C ILE A 11 -5.37 -7.28 2.12
N GLU A 12 -4.38 -7.31 1.24
CA GLU A 12 -4.29 -8.29 0.13
C GLU A 12 -4.33 -9.73 0.66
N GLN A 13 -3.54 -10.05 1.69
CA GLN A 13 -3.52 -11.38 2.28
C GLN A 13 -4.82 -11.73 3.02
N PHE A 14 -5.47 -10.73 3.63
CA PHE A 14 -6.80 -10.92 4.21
C PHE A 14 -7.84 -11.25 3.13
N GLU A 15 -7.82 -10.52 2.02
CA GLU A 15 -8.74 -10.75 0.91
C GLU A 15 -8.55 -12.15 0.31
N GLU A 16 -7.29 -12.58 0.13
CA GLU A 16 -6.97 -13.94 -0.32
C GLU A 16 -7.44 -15.01 0.67
N ALA A 17 -7.20 -14.82 1.97
CA ALA A 17 -7.54 -15.80 3.00
C ALA A 17 -9.06 -15.97 3.20
N GLU A 18 -9.83 -14.89 3.10
CA GLU A 18 -11.29 -14.90 3.27
C GLU A 18 -12.04 -15.04 1.93
N GLY A 19 -11.33 -15.14 0.80
CA GLY A 19 -11.92 -15.25 -0.54
C GLY A 19 -12.72 -14.00 -0.95
N ARG A 20 -12.28 -12.82 -0.52
CA ARG A 20 -12.87 -11.52 -0.92
C ARG A 20 -12.31 -11.08 -2.26
N ASP A 21 -13.13 -10.41 -3.07
CA ASP A 21 -12.61 -9.70 -4.24
C ASP A 21 -11.75 -8.50 -3.81
N PRO A 22 -10.73 -8.11 -4.60
CA PRO A 22 -9.87 -6.98 -4.28
C PRO A 22 -10.65 -5.68 -4.02
N GLY A 23 -10.35 -5.00 -2.92
CA GLY A 23 -11.00 -3.75 -2.52
C GLY A 23 -12.43 -3.91 -2.00
N LYS A 24 -12.88 -5.15 -1.73
CA LYS A 24 -14.17 -5.43 -1.09
C LYS A 24 -14.07 -5.63 0.43
N THR A 25 -12.88 -5.49 1.01
CA THR A 25 -12.71 -5.44 2.46
C THR A 25 -13.46 -4.24 3.06
N SER A 26 -14.22 -4.48 4.12
CA SER A 26 -15.10 -3.50 4.73
C SER A 26 -14.72 -3.20 6.19
N LYS A 27 -15.38 -2.21 6.81
CA LYS A 27 -15.23 -1.91 8.24
C LYS A 27 -15.52 -3.11 9.15
N ASP A 28 -16.46 -3.96 8.77
CA ASP A 28 -16.86 -5.12 9.58
C ASP A 28 -15.75 -6.17 9.64
N ASP A 29 -14.85 -6.16 8.66
CA ASP A 29 -13.68 -7.04 8.60
C ASP A 29 -12.49 -6.51 9.43
N LEU A 30 -12.53 -5.25 9.87
CA LEU A 30 -11.41 -4.59 10.57
C LEU A 30 -10.86 -5.40 11.76
N PRO A 31 -11.68 -5.99 12.67
CA PRO A 31 -11.14 -6.79 13.77
C PRO A 31 -10.34 -8.00 13.28
N LYS A 32 -10.75 -8.63 12.18
CA LYS A 32 -10.04 -9.76 11.58
C LYS A 32 -8.76 -9.28 10.87
N VAL A 33 -8.81 -8.15 10.17
CA VAL A 33 -7.65 -7.53 9.52
C VAL A 33 -6.57 -7.17 10.54
N LEU A 34 -6.95 -6.57 11.68
CA LEU A 34 -6.01 -6.25 12.78
C LEU A 34 -5.39 -7.51 13.39
N LYS A 35 -6.19 -8.57 13.55
CA LYS A 35 -5.69 -9.87 14.00
C LYS A 35 -4.68 -10.45 13.01
N LEU A 36 -4.99 -10.45 11.71
CA LEU A 36 -4.09 -10.95 10.68
C LEU A 36 -2.78 -10.14 10.62
N ARG A 37 -2.87 -8.80 10.71
CA ARG A 37 -1.66 -7.94 10.80
C ARG A 37 -0.73 -8.45 11.90
N LYS A 38 -1.27 -8.69 13.08
CA LYS A 38 -0.49 -9.13 14.24
C LYS A 38 0.20 -10.47 13.96
N GLU A 39 -0.54 -11.46 13.47
CA GLU A 39 0.01 -12.78 13.13
C GLU A 39 1.13 -12.71 12.08
N LEU A 40 0.95 -11.90 11.04
CA LEU A 40 1.96 -11.71 9.99
C LEU A 40 3.21 -11.00 10.49
N PHE A 41 3.03 -10.01 11.35
CA PHE A 41 4.14 -9.25 11.92
C PHE A 41 4.94 -10.07 12.94
N GLU A 42 4.26 -10.87 13.76
CA GLU A 42 4.90 -11.84 14.65
C GLU A 42 5.70 -12.89 13.85
N ALA A 43 5.12 -13.43 12.77
CA ALA A 43 5.79 -14.40 11.91
C ALA A 43 7.05 -13.85 11.21
N GLN A 44 7.04 -12.55 10.88
CA GLN A 44 8.15 -11.87 10.19
C GLN A 44 9.09 -11.12 11.15
N SER A 45 8.88 -11.23 12.47
CA SER A 45 9.63 -10.47 13.49
C SER A 45 9.60 -8.94 13.25
N LEU A 46 8.48 -8.42 12.76
CA LEU A 46 8.24 -7.00 12.51
C LEU A 46 7.50 -6.35 13.68
N ASN A 47 7.73 -5.05 13.88
CA ASN A 47 7.07 -4.29 14.94
C ASN A 47 5.67 -3.82 14.50
N GLU A 48 4.62 -4.14 15.26
CA GLU A 48 3.24 -3.74 14.96
C GLU A 48 3.07 -2.21 14.79
N SER A 49 3.94 -1.41 15.41
CA SER A 49 3.92 0.06 15.30
C SER A 49 4.25 0.62 13.90
N LEU A 50 4.73 -0.22 12.96
CA LEU A 50 4.95 0.21 11.58
C LEU A 50 3.65 0.57 10.84
N ILE A 51 2.51 -0.02 11.27
CA ILE A 51 1.19 0.28 10.72
C ILE A 51 0.26 0.72 11.86
N PRO A 52 -0.08 2.01 11.96
CA PRO A 52 -1.11 2.48 12.89
C PRO A 52 -2.48 1.83 12.60
N ASP A 53 -3.23 1.44 13.63
CA ASP A 53 -4.59 0.88 13.49
C ASP A 53 -5.50 1.81 12.66
N SER A 54 -5.36 3.12 12.87
CA SER A 54 -6.13 4.15 12.13
C SER A 54 -5.86 4.15 10.63
N LEU A 55 -4.69 3.69 10.19
CA LEU A 55 -4.39 3.55 8.77
C LEU A 55 -5.20 2.39 8.16
N LEU A 56 -5.22 1.23 8.83
CA LEU A 56 -6.01 0.08 8.37
C LEU A 56 -7.49 0.38 8.42
N GLU A 57 -7.98 0.96 9.53
CA GLU A 57 -9.36 1.42 9.64
C GLU A 57 -9.72 2.33 8.46
N ARG A 58 -8.91 3.35 8.17
CA ARG A 58 -9.18 4.27 7.05
C ARG A 58 -9.24 3.56 5.70
N LEU A 59 -8.32 2.63 5.44
CA LEU A 59 -8.25 1.90 4.16
C LEU A 59 -9.47 1.00 3.94
N VAL A 60 -9.93 0.28 4.97
CA VAL A 60 -11.13 -0.58 4.86
C VAL A 60 -12.45 0.21 4.96
N SER A 61 -12.38 1.44 5.47
CA SER A 61 -13.52 2.35 5.62
C SER A 61 -13.89 3.10 4.36
N CYS A 62 -12.94 3.24 3.43
CA CYS A 62 -13.05 4.17 2.32
C CYS A 62 -12.47 3.57 1.05
N THR A 63 -13.26 2.71 0.40
CA THR A 63 -12.90 2.01 -0.85
C THR A 63 -13.36 2.76 -2.10
N THR A 64 -13.80 4.01 -1.95
CA THR A 64 -14.22 4.86 -3.07
C THR A 64 -13.04 5.57 -3.71
N GLU A 65 -13.07 5.68 -5.03
CA GLU A 65 -12.09 6.47 -5.78
C GLU A 65 -12.33 7.97 -5.60
N PHE A 66 -11.28 8.71 -5.28
CA PHE A 66 -11.33 10.17 -5.14
C PHE A 66 -10.72 10.83 -6.39
N PRO A 67 -11.47 11.65 -7.15
CA PRO A 67 -10.97 12.25 -8.38
C PRO A 67 -9.62 12.99 -8.25
N PRO A 68 -9.34 13.76 -7.16
CA PRO A 68 -8.03 14.37 -6.97
C PRO A 68 -6.89 13.35 -6.80
N VAL A 69 -7.15 12.24 -6.11
CA VAL A 69 -6.16 11.17 -5.91
C VAL A 69 -5.90 10.45 -7.23
N CYS A 70 -6.97 10.14 -7.98
CA CYS A 70 -6.87 9.57 -9.32
C CYS A 70 -6.03 10.45 -10.27
N ALA A 71 -6.18 11.77 -10.21
CA ALA A 71 -5.39 12.70 -11.01
C ALA A 71 -3.90 12.68 -10.64
N VAL A 72 -3.56 12.64 -9.35
CA VAL A 72 -2.16 12.53 -8.89
C VAL A 72 -1.54 11.21 -9.34
N ILE A 73 -2.19 10.08 -9.05
CA ILE A 73 -1.70 8.75 -9.42
C ILE A 73 -1.60 8.61 -10.93
N GLY A 74 -2.63 9.03 -11.68
CA GLY A 74 -2.67 8.96 -13.13
C GLY A 74 -1.62 9.84 -13.80
N GLY A 75 -1.35 11.04 -13.26
CA GLY A 75 -0.30 11.93 -13.76
C GLY A 75 1.09 11.32 -13.61
N ILE A 76 1.39 10.76 -12.44
CA ILE A 76 2.67 10.09 -12.18
C ILE A 76 2.80 8.85 -13.06
N LEU A 77 1.79 7.96 -13.06
CA LEU A 77 1.80 6.76 -13.89
C LEU A 77 1.99 7.10 -15.38
N GLY A 78 1.28 8.11 -15.89
CA GLY A 78 1.41 8.54 -17.29
C GLY A 78 2.82 9.03 -17.63
N GLN A 79 3.44 9.80 -16.74
CA GLN A 79 4.83 10.25 -16.91
C GLN A 79 5.81 9.06 -16.96
N GLU A 80 5.59 8.06 -16.12
CA GLU A 80 6.46 6.88 -16.02
C GLU A 80 6.32 5.97 -17.25
N VAL A 81 5.10 5.84 -17.78
CA VAL A 81 4.85 5.19 -19.08
C VAL A 81 5.62 5.91 -20.19
N ILE A 82 5.58 7.25 -20.26
CA ILE A 82 6.31 8.02 -21.27
C ILE A 82 7.82 7.80 -21.17
N LYS A 83 8.39 7.79 -19.96
CA LYS A 83 9.83 7.49 -19.76
C LYS A 83 10.18 6.09 -20.28
N ALA A 84 9.37 5.10 -19.91
CA ALA A 84 9.59 3.71 -20.29
C ALA A 84 9.56 3.50 -21.81
N ILE A 85 8.59 4.09 -22.53
CA ILE A 85 8.46 3.90 -23.99
C ILE A 85 9.45 4.75 -24.79
N SER A 86 9.82 5.93 -24.29
CA SER A 86 10.72 6.84 -25.01
C SER A 86 12.20 6.53 -24.81
N GLY A 87 12.53 5.73 -23.78
CA GLY A 87 13.91 5.50 -23.36
C GLY A 87 14.60 6.77 -22.83
N LYS A 88 13.83 7.81 -22.48
CA LYS A 88 14.35 9.09 -21.98
C LYS A 88 13.98 9.29 -20.52
N GLY A 89 15.01 9.51 -19.70
CA GLY A 89 14.90 9.58 -18.24
C GLY A 89 14.85 8.19 -17.60
N ASP A 90 15.10 8.14 -16.29
CA ASP A 90 15.04 6.91 -15.54
C ASP A 90 13.62 6.68 -14.98
N PRO A 91 12.98 5.54 -15.28
CA PRO A 91 11.74 5.15 -14.63
C PRO A 91 11.94 4.96 -13.12
N LEU A 92 10.88 5.16 -12.36
CA LEU A 92 10.84 4.87 -10.93
C LEU A 92 11.12 3.37 -10.70
N LYS A 93 11.74 3.07 -9.57
CA LYS A 93 11.99 1.69 -9.13
C LYS A 93 11.40 1.53 -7.74
N ASN A 94 10.37 0.73 -7.55
CA ASN A 94 9.41 0.16 -8.52
C ASN A 94 7.95 0.31 -8.04
N PHE A 95 7.75 0.84 -6.83
CA PHE A 95 6.45 1.22 -6.29
C PHE A 95 6.42 2.72 -6.00
N PHE A 96 5.24 3.31 -6.23
CA PHE A 96 4.92 4.65 -5.77
C PHE A 96 3.68 4.59 -4.89
N PHE A 97 3.80 5.09 -3.66
CA PHE A 97 2.72 5.17 -2.69
C PHE A 97 2.36 6.63 -2.43
N PHE A 98 1.07 6.95 -2.37
CA PHE A 98 0.59 8.29 -2.06
C PHE A 98 -0.43 8.25 -0.91
N ASP A 99 -0.18 9.03 0.14
CA ASP A 99 -1.12 9.23 1.24
C ASP A 99 -1.75 10.62 1.13
N ALA A 100 -3.02 10.69 0.76
CA ALA A 100 -3.73 11.95 0.56
C ALA A 100 -3.90 12.78 1.85
N MET A 101 -3.80 12.15 3.03
CA MET A 101 -4.03 12.84 4.31
C MET A 101 -2.81 13.63 4.79
N ASP A 102 -1.60 13.16 4.48
CA ASP A 102 -0.36 13.90 4.77
C ASP A 102 0.31 14.47 3.50
N GLY A 103 -0.26 14.21 2.32
CA GLY A 103 0.20 14.70 1.02
C GLY A 103 1.51 14.08 0.55
N LYS A 104 1.97 12.99 1.18
CA LYS A 104 3.29 12.41 0.88
C LYS A 104 3.19 11.38 -0.24
N GLY A 105 4.06 11.55 -1.23
CA GLY A 105 4.41 10.54 -2.23
C GLY A 105 5.74 9.88 -1.88
N ILE A 106 5.80 8.56 -1.83
CA ILE A 106 7.01 7.78 -1.48
C ILE A 106 7.29 6.83 -2.64
N ILE A 107 8.53 6.81 -3.13
CA ILE A 107 9.02 5.83 -4.08
C ILE A 107 9.77 4.75 -3.30
N GLU A 108 9.42 3.49 -3.51
CA GLU A 108 10.06 2.35 -2.86
C GLU A 108 10.61 1.36 -3.89
N ASP A 109 11.90 1.02 -3.75
CA ASP A 109 12.54 -0.05 -4.50
C ASP A 109 12.42 -1.35 -3.72
N ILE A 110 11.41 -2.17 -4.05
CA ILE A 110 11.17 -3.44 -3.38
C ILE A 110 12.01 -4.60 -3.96
N SER A 111 12.81 -4.34 -5.00
CA SER A 111 13.65 -5.37 -5.63
C SER A 111 14.87 -5.75 -4.79
N LYS A 112 15.26 -4.88 -3.86
CA LYS A 112 16.30 -5.15 -2.88
C LYS A 112 15.62 -5.52 -1.55
N PRO A 113 15.80 -6.75 -1.04
CA PRO A 113 15.42 -7.01 0.36
C PRO A 113 16.22 -6.02 1.23
N ASP A 114 15.55 -5.35 2.16
CA ASP A 114 16.16 -4.40 3.09
C ASP A 114 17.44 -5.06 3.66
N SER A 115 18.61 -4.57 3.25
CA SER A 115 19.86 -4.89 3.95
C SER A 115 19.82 -4.10 5.25
N GLY A 116 19.00 -4.57 6.19
CA GLY A 116 18.98 -4.08 7.55
C GLY A 116 20.37 -4.26 8.15
N SER A 117 21.08 -3.16 8.34
CA SER A 117 22.13 -3.02 9.34
C SER A 117 21.55 -2.24 10.50
#